data_AF-A0A967S850-F1
#
_entry.id   AF-A0A967S850-F1
#
_cell.length_a   1.000
_cell.length_b   1.000
_cell.length_c   1.000
_cell.angle_alpha   90.00
_cell.angle_beta   90.00
_cell.angle_gamma   90.00
#
_symmetry.space_group_name_H-M   'P 1'
#
loop_
_entity.id
_entity.type
_entity.pdbx_description
1 polymer ?
#
loop_
_entity_poly.entity_id
_entity_poly.type
_entity_poly.pdbx_seq_one_letter_code
_entity_poly.pdbx_strand_id
1 'polypeptide(L)' 'MDLETVDHLLTTTRAVRKRLDLDRPVPPEVIEECLQLAIQAPSGSNAQTWRFVVVTDPDKR' A
#
# COMPACT_ATOMS: atom_id res chain seq x y z
N MET A 1 -18.97 7.84 4.36
CA MET A 1 -18.79 7.32 3.00
C MET A 1 -20.08 6.64 2.59
N ASP A 2 -20.54 6.91 1.38
CA ASP A 2 -21.64 6.16 0.77
C ASP A 2 -21.12 4.84 0.16
N LEU A 3 -22.05 3.96 -0.20
CA LEU A 3 -21.73 2.67 -0.83
C LEU A 3 -21.10 2.85 -2.21
N GLU A 4 -21.51 3.88 -2.95
CA GLU A 4 -20.97 4.16 -4.29
C GLU A 4 -19.46 4.41 -4.27
N THR A 5 -18.98 5.17 -3.27
CA THR A 5 -17.55 5.40 -3.07
C THR A 5 -16.80 4.11 -2.78
N VAL A 6 -17.35 3.24 -1.92
CA VAL A 6 -16.73 1.95 -1.58
C VAL A 6 -16.65 1.05 -2.81
N ASP A 7 -17.76 0.92 -3.54
CA ASP A 7 -17.83 0.11 -4.75
C ASP A 7 -16.86 0.62 -5.81
N HIS A 8 -16.74 1.93 -5.97
CA HIS A 8 -15.76 2.52 -6.89
C HIS A 8 -14.33 2.10 -6.52
N LEU A 9 -13.92 2.26 -5.26
CA LEU A 9 -12.56 1.91 -4.82
C LEU A 9 -12.25 0.42 -5.02
N LEU A 10 -13.18 -0.47 -4.64
CA LEU A 10 -13.01 -1.91 -4.76
C LEU A 10 -13.04 -2.40 -6.22
N THR A 11 -13.87 -1.78 -7.07
CA THR A 11 -14.02 -2.20 -8.48
C THR A 11 -13.02 -1.55 -9.43
N THR A 12 -12.29 -0.50 -9.03
CA THR A 12 -11.30 0.19 -9.89
C THR A 12 -9.86 -0.06 -9.51
N THR A 13 -9.57 -0.53 -8.29
CA THR A 13 -8.20 -0.93 -7.92
C THR A 13 -7.74 -2.08 -8.82
N ARG A 14 -6.61 -1.92 -9.51
CA ARG A 14 -6.04 -2.88 -10.48
C ARG A 14 -4.57 -3.15 -10.16
N ALA A 15 -4.11 -4.36 -10.45
CA ALA A 15 -2.68 -4.66 -10.44
C ALA A 15 -1.96 -3.94 -11.60
N VAL A 16 -1.12 -2.95 -11.29
CA VAL A 16 -0.31 -2.23 -12.27
C VAL A 16 1.05 -2.93 -12.44
N ARG A 17 1.43 -3.29 -13.67
CA ARG A 17 2.66 -4.08 -13.94
C ARG A 17 3.64 -3.47 -14.94
N LYS A 18 3.20 -2.54 -15.81
CA LYS A 18 4.01 -2.02 -16.94
C LYS A 18 3.94 -0.50 -17.14
N ARG A 19 3.22 0.23 -16.29
CA ARG A 19 2.89 1.66 -16.51
C ARG A 19 3.17 2.51 -15.27
N LEU A 20 4.19 2.13 -14.50
CA LEU A 20 4.66 2.96 -13.40
C LEU A 20 5.68 3.95 -13.94
N ASP A 21 5.59 5.19 -13.49
CA ASP A 21 6.68 6.15 -13.61
C ASP A 21 7.75 5.76 -12.60
N LEU A 22 8.87 5.27 -13.12
CA LEU A 22 9.95 4.69 -12.33
C LEU A 22 10.99 5.74 -11.90
N ASP A 23 10.93 6.94 -12.45
CA ASP A 23 11.86 8.03 -12.11
C ASP A 23 11.27 8.98 -11.07
N ARG A 24 9.94 8.96 -10.91
CA ARG A 24 9.26 9.72 -9.87
C ARG A 24 9.45 9.08 -8.49
N PRO A 25 10.12 9.74 -7.53
CA PRO A 25 10.23 9.23 -6.17
C PRO A 25 8.86 9.24 -5.47
N VAL A 26 8.63 8.26 -4.59
CA VAL A 26 7.48 8.24 -3.69
C VAL A 26 7.89 8.94 -2.40
N PRO A 27 7.17 9.98 -1.94
CA PRO A 27 7.48 10.64 -0.68
C PRO A 27 7.34 9.65 0.51
N PRO A 28 8.26 9.68 1.50
CA PRO A 28 8.23 8.76 2.64
C PRO A 28 6.91 8.75 3.40
N GLU A 29 6.30 9.93 3.58
CA GLU A 29 5.03 10.10 4.29
C GLU A 29 3.87 9.31 3.66
N VAL A 30 3.87 9.15 2.33
CA VAL A 30 2.87 8.35 1.62
C VAL A 30 3.04 6.87 1.95
N ILE A 31 4.29 6.40 2.08
CA ILE A 31 4.59 5.01 2.46
C ILE A 31 4.16 4.78 3.91
N GLU A 32 4.47 5.73 4.81
CA GLU A 32 4.08 5.65 6.22
C GLU A 32 2.56 5.60 6.40
N GLU A 33 1.81 6.44 5.70
CA GLU A 33 0.34 6.42 5.72
C GLU A 33 -0.20 5.06 5.24
N CYS A 34 0.34 4.52 4.14
CA CYS A 34 -0.03 3.18 3.67
C CYS A 34 0.19 2.10 4.74
N LEU A 35 1.32 2.17 5.45
CA LEU A 35 1.64 1.22 6.52
C LEU A 35 0.71 1.40 7.74
N GLN A 36 0.39 2.63 8.13
CA GLN A 36 -0.57 2.91 9.21
C GLN A 36 -1.96 2.36 8.91
N LEU A 37 -2.38 2.36 7.64
CA LEU A 37 -3.62 1.71 7.20
C LEU A 37 -3.49 0.19 7.22
N ALA A 38 -2.37 -0.37 6.74
CA ALA A 38 -2.15 -1.81 6.66
C ALA A 38 -2.16 -2.50 8.03
N ILE A 39 -1.62 -1.86 9.08
CA ILE A 39 -1.61 -2.42 10.43
C ILE A 39 -2.99 -2.57 11.08
N GLN A 40 -4.04 -1.95 10.52
CA GLN A 40 -5.42 -2.12 10.97
C GLN A 40 -6.00 -3.50 10.63
N ALA A 41 -5.31 -4.28 9.78
CA ALA A 41 -5.74 -5.62 9.44
C ALA A 41 -5.86 -6.49 10.71
N PRO A 42 -6.91 -7.32 10.84
CA PRO A 42 -7.00 -8.27 11.94
C PRO A 42 -5.90 -9.33 11.82
N SER A 43 -5.37 -9.78 12.96
CA SER A 43 -4.47 -10.93 13.03
C SER A 43 -4.92 -11.89 14.12
N GLY A 44 -4.63 -13.18 13.95
CA GLY A 44 -4.93 -14.21 14.95
C GLY A 44 -4.35 -13.82 16.30
N SER A 45 -5.21 -13.75 17.33
CA SER A 45 -4.83 -13.29 18.68
C SER A 45 -4.13 -11.92 18.71
N ASN A 46 -4.36 -11.07 17.71
CA ASN A 46 -3.65 -9.80 17.52
C ASN A 46 -2.11 -9.95 17.47
N ALA A 47 -1.59 -11.08 16.98
CA ALA A 47 -0.16 -11.37 17.01
C ALA A 47 0.69 -10.49 16.08
N GLN A 48 0.10 -9.86 15.07
CA GLN A 48 0.77 -8.92 14.14
C GLN A 48 2.12 -9.44 13.62
N THR A 49 2.13 -10.69 13.15
CA THR A 49 3.35 -11.40 12.74
C THR A 49 3.96 -10.91 11.43
N TRP A 50 3.38 -9.89 10.80
CA TRP A 50 3.93 -9.24 9.62
C TRP A 50 5.14 -8.36 9.96
N ARG A 51 6.01 -8.22 8.97
CA ARG A 51 7.09 -7.23 8.92
C ARG A 51 7.05 -6.57 7.55
N PHE A 52 7.25 -5.27 7.54
CA PHE A 52 7.35 -4.49 6.30
C PHE A 52 8.81 -4.12 6.06
N VAL A 53 9.28 -4.34 4.85
CA VAL A 53 10.61 -3.92 4.40
C VAL A 53 10.40 -2.93 3.26
N VAL A 54 10.76 -1.67 3.49
CA VAL A 54 10.68 -0.62 2.48
C VAL A 54 12.03 -0.55 1.77
N VAL A 55 12.06 -0.96 0.51
CA VAL A 55 13.27 -0.90 -0.33
C VAL A 55 13.23 0.40 -1.13
N THR A 56 14.08 1.36 -0.75
CA THR A 56 14.20 2.66 -1.42
C THR A 56 15.47 2.80 -2.27
N ASP A 57 16.40 1.84 -2.15
CA ASP A 57 17.64 1.81 -2.92
C ASP A 57 17.32 1.55 -4.41
N PRO A 58 17.63 2.50 -5.32
CA PRO A 58 17.33 2.35 -6.75
C PRO A 58 18.11 1.20 -7.41
N ASP A 59 19.25 0.80 -6.84
CA ASP A 59 20.08 -0.29 -7.37
C ASP A 59 19.57 -1.68 -6.96
N LYS A 60 18.51 -1.75 -6.13
CA LYS A 60 17.87 -2.99 -5.64
C LYS A 60 16.60 -3.38 -6.39
N ARG A 61 16.36 -2.78 -7.57
CA ARG A 61 15.19 -3.05 -8.43
C ARG A 61 15.19 -4.44 -9.07
#